data_AF-A0A2H3B1Y7-F1
#
_entry.id   AF-A0A2H3B1Y7-F1
#
_cell.length_a   1.000
_cell.length_b   1.000
_cell.length_c   1.000
_cell.angle_alpha   90.00
_cell.angle_beta   90.00
_cell.angle_gamma   90.00
#
_symmetry.space_group_name_H-M   'P 1'
#
loop_
_entity.id
_entity.type
_entity.pdbx_description
1 polymer ?
#
loop_
_entity_poly.entity_id
_entity_poly.type
_entity_poly.pdbx_seq_one_letter_code
_entity_poly.pdbx_strand_id
1 'polypeptide(L)'
;LERFNISSEDKDPGLSKGLAYFVDTETFHKHLKDFNKRIIQPLSTCSNHEAAKGDKRSCIRTRDLAASGVGSVICTHHELKLPLCTVDLRVGEIQVEMDFGYLTTVRHFSGVPCIVTSYNIACQWSVNLEEHIDIYGDFMQPKIPRKVYLVSKFHLPGHIKDCQEKYCMSLHIHVGENDGEAPEHSWAISNGVAVSTREIGPGHRHEKLDQHFGDFNWQKNVLQGMYTVSLIYFWE
;
A
#
# COMPACT_ATOMS: atom_id res chain seq x y z
N LEU A 1 -4.18 3.82 -11.92
CA LEU A 1 -5.24 2.78 -11.83
C LEU A 1 -6.59 3.42 -11.42
N GLU A 2 -6.99 4.51 -12.07
CA GLU A 2 -8.27 5.20 -11.78
C GLU A 2 -9.47 4.33 -12.19
N ARG A 3 -10.64 4.55 -11.59
CA ARG A 3 -11.92 3.95 -11.99
C ARG A 3 -13.03 4.99 -12.04
N PHE A 4 -13.80 5.01 -13.13
CA PHE A 4 -14.97 5.87 -13.28
C PHE A 4 -16.17 5.37 -12.47
N ASN A 5 -17.01 6.31 -12.05
CA ASN A 5 -18.24 6.01 -11.33
C ASN A 5 -19.39 5.64 -12.28
N ILE A 6 -19.30 4.46 -12.90
CA ILE A 6 -20.23 4.00 -13.96
C ILE A 6 -21.08 2.77 -13.56
N SER A 7 -20.79 2.13 -12.43
CA SER A 7 -21.49 0.94 -11.92
C SER A 7 -21.43 0.87 -10.39
N SER A 8 -22.13 -0.09 -9.79
CA SER A 8 -22.23 -0.33 -8.35
C SER A 8 -21.97 -1.80 -8.00
N GLU A 9 -21.64 -2.07 -6.73
CA GLU A 9 -21.49 -3.43 -6.21
C GLU A 9 -22.75 -4.29 -6.42
N ASP A 10 -23.95 -3.70 -6.38
CA ASP A 10 -25.20 -4.42 -6.62
C ASP A 10 -25.33 -4.91 -8.08
N LYS A 11 -24.74 -4.18 -9.03
CA LYS A 11 -24.82 -4.48 -10.47
C LYS A 11 -23.65 -5.34 -10.95
N ASP A 12 -22.49 -5.18 -10.32
CA ASP A 12 -21.26 -5.88 -10.64
C ASP A 12 -20.55 -6.25 -9.32
N PRO A 13 -21.08 -7.25 -8.59
CA PRO A 13 -20.50 -7.68 -7.32
C PRO A 13 -19.19 -8.43 -7.56
N GLY A 14 -18.17 -8.14 -6.76
CA GLY A 14 -16.96 -8.96 -6.76
C GLY A 14 -17.23 -10.38 -6.29
N LEU A 15 -16.66 -11.38 -6.97
CA LEU A 15 -16.75 -12.79 -6.58
C LEU A 15 -15.61 -13.20 -5.65
N SER A 16 -14.42 -12.59 -5.80
CA SER A 16 -13.26 -12.87 -4.95
C SER A 16 -13.44 -12.42 -3.50
N LYS A 17 -14.12 -11.29 -3.25
CA LYS A 17 -14.45 -10.75 -1.91
C LYS A 17 -13.35 -10.94 -0.83
N GLY A 18 -12.13 -10.48 -1.09
CA GLY A 18 -11.03 -10.64 -0.13
C GLY A 18 -10.47 -12.06 -0.02
N LEU A 19 -10.47 -12.83 -1.12
CA LEU A 19 -9.80 -14.13 -1.23
C LEU A 19 -8.46 -14.08 -1.99
N ALA A 20 -8.03 -12.88 -2.42
CA ALA A 20 -6.81 -12.67 -3.19
C ALA A 20 -6.01 -11.45 -2.68
N TYR A 21 -5.75 -10.45 -3.52
CA TYR A 21 -4.89 -9.31 -3.19
C TYR A 21 -5.69 -8.08 -2.76
N PHE A 22 -6.85 -7.85 -3.35
CA PHE A 22 -7.78 -6.84 -2.83
C PHE A 22 -8.34 -7.25 -1.47
N VAL A 23 -8.49 -6.28 -0.59
CA VAL A 23 -9.23 -6.46 0.67
C VAL A 23 -10.70 -6.76 0.41
N ASP A 24 -11.39 -7.31 1.41
CA ASP A 24 -12.85 -7.46 1.35
C ASP A 24 -13.54 -6.08 1.31
N THR A 25 -14.29 -5.84 0.23
CA THR A 25 -14.93 -4.55 -0.07
C THR A 25 -15.97 -4.16 0.99
N GLU A 26 -16.76 -5.12 1.48
CA GLU A 26 -17.81 -4.86 2.48
C GLU A 26 -17.18 -4.42 3.82
N THR A 27 -16.14 -5.14 4.26
CA THR A 27 -15.37 -4.82 5.46
C THR A 27 -14.66 -3.47 5.33
N PHE A 28 -14.06 -3.20 4.17
CA PHE A 28 -13.38 -1.93 3.91
C PHE A 28 -14.36 -0.75 3.95
N HIS A 29 -15.50 -0.84 3.26
CA HIS A 29 -16.51 0.22 3.27
C HIS A 29 -17.10 0.43 4.66
N LYS A 30 -17.29 -0.63 5.44
CA LYS A 30 -17.70 -0.52 6.85
C LYS A 30 -16.65 0.23 7.68
N HIS A 31 -15.37 -0.11 7.53
CA HIS A 31 -14.27 0.60 8.20
C HIS A 31 -14.26 2.10 7.85
N LEU A 32 -14.38 2.44 6.56
CA LEU A 32 -14.46 3.84 6.13
C LEU A 32 -15.68 4.54 6.74
N LYS A 33 -16.84 3.90 6.77
CA LYS A 33 -18.06 4.47 7.38
C LYS A 33 -17.86 4.79 8.86
N ASP A 34 -17.21 3.89 9.59
CA ASP A 34 -17.05 4.00 11.04
C ASP A 34 -15.94 4.98 11.45
N PHE A 35 -14.87 5.10 10.65
CA PHE A 35 -13.66 5.81 11.07
C PHE A 35 -13.28 7.03 10.24
N ASN A 36 -13.82 7.22 9.03
CA ASN A 36 -13.42 8.34 8.15
C ASN A 36 -13.66 9.73 8.75
N LYS A 37 -14.57 9.86 9.73
CA LYS A 37 -14.79 11.13 10.46
C LYS A 37 -13.95 11.25 11.74
N ARG A 38 -13.39 10.14 12.22
CA ARG A 38 -12.61 10.04 13.47
C ARG A 38 -11.12 10.22 13.20
N ILE A 39 -10.66 9.77 12.03
CA ILE A 39 -9.28 9.90 11.58
C ILE A 39 -9.15 11.20 10.78
N ILE A 40 -8.48 12.19 11.36
CA ILE A 40 -8.28 13.49 10.74
C ILE A 40 -6.88 13.53 10.14
N GLN A 41 -6.79 13.73 8.82
CA GLN A 41 -5.51 13.88 8.15
C GLN A 41 -4.83 15.17 8.61
N PRO A 42 -3.65 15.08 9.25
CA PRO A 42 -2.96 16.26 9.76
C PRO A 42 -2.38 17.10 8.62
N LEU A 43 -2.11 18.37 8.89
CA LEU A 43 -1.31 19.20 7.98
C LEU A 43 0.12 18.66 7.90
N SER A 44 0.68 18.72 6.68
CA SER A 44 2.07 18.30 6.45
C SER A 44 3.05 19.14 7.28
N THR A 45 3.80 18.48 8.16
CA THR A 45 4.94 19.05 8.90
C THR A 45 6.28 18.82 8.20
N CYS A 46 6.29 18.08 7.10
CA CYS A 46 7.45 17.87 6.22
C CYS A 46 7.35 18.80 4.99
N SER A 47 8.31 18.71 4.09
CA SER A 47 8.24 19.28 2.75
C SER A 47 6.91 18.91 2.08
N ASN A 48 6.42 19.81 1.22
CA ASN A 48 5.12 19.66 0.56
C ASN A 48 5.14 18.49 -0.43
N HIS A 49 4.93 17.27 0.05
CA HIS A 49 4.67 16.12 -0.80
C HIS A 49 3.23 16.18 -1.30
N GLU A 50 3.02 16.05 -2.61
CA GLU A 50 1.68 16.02 -3.24
C GLU A 50 0.88 14.77 -2.78
N ALA A 51 1.56 13.70 -2.37
CA ALA A 51 0.93 12.45 -1.92
C ALA A 51 0.06 12.61 -0.66
N ALA A 52 0.47 13.49 0.27
CA ALA A 52 -0.25 13.77 1.52
C ALA A 52 -1.47 14.71 1.32
N LYS A 53 -1.68 15.23 0.10
CA LYS A 53 -2.69 16.25 -0.15
C LYS A 53 -3.98 15.64 -0.67
N GLY A 54 -4.93 15.41 0.25
CA GLY A 54 -6.36 15.46 -0.06
C GLY A 54 -6.83 16.89 -0.39
N ASP A 55 -6.10 17.64 -1.23
CA ASP A 55 -6.43 19.03 -1.51
C ASP A 55 -7.72 19.18 -2.34
N LYS A 56 -8.24 20.41 -2.37
CA LYS A 56 -9.45 20.76 -3.13
C LYS A 56 -9.30 20.50 -4.64
N ARG A 57 -8.09 20.53 -5.22
CA ARG A 57 -7.84 20.25 -6.66
C ARG A 57 -7.90 18.76 -6.94
N SER A 58 -7.34 17.92 -6.06
CA SER A 58 -7.47 16.46 -6.11
C SER A 58 -8.95 16.07 -6.05
N CYS A 59 -9.73 16.65 -5.12
CA CYS A 59 -11.18 16.41 -5.02
C CYS A 59 -11.96 16.82 -6.29
N ILE A 60 -11.53 17.88 -7.00
CA ILE A 60 -12.16 18.27 -8.27
C ILE A 60 -11.83 17.26 -9.37
N ARG A 61 -10.58 16.81 -9.46
CA ARG A 61 -10.14 15.84 -10.49
C ARG A 61 -10.76 14.46 -10.28
N THR A 62 -11.09 14.10 -9.04
CA THR A 62 -11.64 12.79 -8.68
C THR A 62 -13.17 12.77 -8.57
N ARG A 63 -13.87 13.87 -8.85
CA ARG A 63 -15.33 13.97 -8.63
C ARG A 63 -16.15 12.90 -9.36
N ASP A 64 -15.72 12.57 -10.59
CA ASP A 64 -16.40 11.58 -11.44
C ASP A 64 -15.73 10.19 -11.36
N LEU A 65 -14.75 10.04 -10.45
CA LEU A 65 -14.07 8.79 -10.16
C LEU A 65 -14.71 8.12 -8.96
N ALA A 66 -14.89 6.80 -9.05
CA ALA A 66 -15.21 6.00 -7.88
C ALA A 66 -13.95 5.54 -7.14
N ALA A 67 -12.80 5.49 -7.82
CA ALA A 67 -11.48 5.34 -7.20
C ALA A 67 -10.45 6.17 -7.97
N SER A 68 -9.66 6.98 -7.27
CA SER A 68 -8.55 7.75 -7.87
C SER A 68 -7.32 6.88 -8.16
N GLY A 69 -7.27 5.68 -7.59
CA GLY A 69 -6.14 4.78 -7.69
C GLY A 69 -6.30 3.62 -6.72
N VAL A 70 -5.18 2.95 -6.46
CA VAL A 70 -5.10 1.89 -5.46
C VAL A 70 -3.87 2.12 -4.60
N GLY A 71 -4.00 1.81 -3.30
CA GLY A 71 -2.87 1.72 -2.38
C GLY A 71 -2.51 0.25 -2.24
N SER A 72 -1.22 -0.09 -2.09
CA SER A 72 -0.85 -1.48 -1.77
C SER A 72 0.38 -1.63 -0.92
N VAL A 73 0.38 -2.70 -0.13
CA VAL A 73 1.53 -3.17 0.65
C VAL A 73 2.20 -4.30 -0.10
N ILE A 74 3.50 -4.17 -0.38
CA ILE A 74 4.24 -5.14 -1.19
C ILE A 74 5.44 -5.63 -0.39
N CYS A 75 5.79 -6.91 -0.55
CA CYS A 75 7.00 -7.45 0.03
C CYS A 75 8.22 -6.79 -0.63
N THR A 76 8.97 -5.97 0.09
CA THR A 76 10.12 -5.26 -0.49
C THR A 76 11.26 -6.19 -0.88
N HIS A 77 11.38 -7.37 -0.26
CA HIS A 77 12.46 -8.32 -0.56
C HIS A 77 12.23 -9.10 -1.87
N HIS A 78 11.00 -9.55 -2.09
CA HIS A 78 10.67 -10.40 -3.25
C HIS A 78 9.87 -9.64 -4.32
N GLU A 79 9.50 -8.39 -4.04
CA GLU A 79 8.58 -7.58 -4.82
C GLU A 79 7.23 -8.28 -5.09
N LEU A 80 6.78 -9.13 -4.17
CA LEU A 80 5.53 -9.88 -4.33
C LEU A 80 4.34 -9.12 -3.73
N LYS A 81 3.20 -9.19 -4.43
CA LYS A 81 1.90 -8.80 -3.90
C LYS A 81 1.53 -9.73 -2.75
N LEU A 82 1.15 -9.16 -1.62
CA LEU A 82 0.78 -9.90 -0.41
C LEU A 82 -0.73 -10.19 -0.39
N PRO A 83 -1.20 -11.19 0.37
CA PRO A 83 -2.62 -11.39 0.57
C PRO A 83 -3.28 -10.14 1.17
N LEU A 84 -4.44 -9.74 0.64
CA LEU A 84 -5.25 -8.61 1.14
C LEU A 84 -4.48 -7.30 1.26
N CYS A 85 -3.56 -7.07 0.33
CA CYS A 85 -2.66 -5.95 0.36
C CYS A 85 -3.13 -4.70 -0.33
N THR A 86 -4.22 -4.75 -1.08
CA THR A 86 -4.65 -3.69 -1.99
C THR A 86 -5.99 -3.10 -1.58
N VAL A 87 -6.06 -1.77 -1.55
CA VAL A 87 -7.28 -0.99 -1.27
C VAL A 87 -7.52 0.01 -2.39
N ASP A 88 -8.78 0.34 -2.64
CA ASP A 88 -9.13 1.47 -3.49
C ASP A 88 -8.95 2.79 -2.73
N LEU A 89 -8.39 3.78 -3.44
CA LEU A 89 -8.19 5.12 -2.91
C LEU A 89 -9.27 6.06 -3.43
N ARG A 90 -9.91 6.83 -2.54
CA ARG A 90 -10.92 7.82 -2.98
C ARG A 90 -10.27 9.06 -3.55
N VAL A 91 -9.31 9.63 -2.83
CA VAL A 91 -8.60 10.85 -3.22
C VAL A 91 -7.17 10.84 -2.66
N GLY A 92 -6.20 10.40 -3.46
CA GLY A 92 -4.82 10.31 -2.99
C GLY A 92 -4.67 9.35 -1.80
N GLU A 93 -3.62 9.52 -1.00
CA GLU A 93 -3.28 8.60 0.10
C GLU A 93 -3.90 9.07 1.43
N ILE A 94 -5.22 9.00 1.54
CA ILE A 94 -5.92 9.31 2.80
C ILE A 94 -5.55 8.27 3.86
N GLN A 95 -5.16 8.74 5.05
CA GLN A 95 -4.62 7.87 6.10
C GLN A 95 -5.56 6.72 6.48
N VAL A 96 -6.86 6.94 6.66
CA VAL A 96 -7.81 5.86 7.01
C VAL A 96 -7.85 4.71 5.97
N GLU A 97 -7.61 5.02 4.69
CA GLU A 97 -7.58 4.00 3.62
C GLU A 97 -6.24 3.24 3.66
N MET A 98 -5.15 3.99 3.80
CA MET A 98 -3.80 3.42 3.89
C MET A 98 -3.61 2.58 5.16
N ASP A 99 -4.15 3.03 6.29
CA ASP A 99 -4.16 2.32 7.57
C ASP A 99 -4.88 0.99 7.43
N PHE A 100 -6.07 0.98 6.81
CA PHE A 100 -6.81 -0.24 6.60
C PHE A 100 -6.04 -1.24 5.74
N GLY A 101 -5.50 -0.80 4.61
CA GLY A 101 -4.68 -1.65 3.73
C GLY A 101 -3.43 -2.18 4.43
N TYR A 102 -2.71 -1.30 5.12
CA TYR A 102 -1.51 -1.65 5.89
C TYR A 102 -1.80 -2.69 6.97
N LEU A 103 -2.71 -2.38 7.89
CA LEU A 103 -3.05 -3.21 9.05
C LEU A 103 -3.68 -4.55 8.65
N THR A 104 -4.51 -4.55 7.60
CA THR A 104 -5.06 -5.79 7.01
C THR A 104 -3.98 -6.68 6.44
N THR A 105 -2.91 -6.11 5.88
CA THR A 105 -1.78 -6.89 5.36
C THR A 105 -0.90 -7.38 6.49
N VAL A 106 -0.45 -6.50 7.38
CA VAL A 106 0.57 -6.84 8.37
C VAL A 106 0.06 -7.83 9.43
N ARG A 107 -1.26 -7.96 9.64
CA ARG A 107 -1.82 -8.98 10.52
C ARG A 107 -1.46 -10.42 10.10
N HIS A 108 -1.17 -10.64 8.82
CA HIS A 108 -0.73 -11.95 8.31
C HIS A 108 0.67 -12.36 8.82
N PHE A 109 1.41 -11.42 9.39
CA PHE A 109 2.75 -11.61 9.95
C PHE A 109 2.75 -11.64 11.49
N SER A 110 1.62 -12.03 12.10
CA SER A 110 1.52 -12.22 13.55
C SER A 110 2.62 -13.17 14.04
N GLY A 111 3.36 -12.75 15.07
CA GLY A 111 4.48 -13.52 15.64
C GLY A 111 5.85 -13.22 15.03
N VAL A 112 5.92 -12.40 13.98
CA VAL A 112 7.21 -11.86 13.51
C VAL A 112 7.71 -10.83 14.53
N PRO A 113 8.99 -10.89 14.97
CA PRO A 113 9.48 -10.03 16.03
C PRO A 113 9.60 -8.56 15.62
N CYS A 114 9.80 -8.30 14.33
CA CYS A 114 9.97 -6.95 13.78
C CYS A 114 9.47 -6.88 12.34
N ILE A 115 8.69 -5.85 12.00
CA ILE A 115 8.44 -5.45 10.61
C ILE A 115 9.08 -4.10 10.34
N VAL A 116 9.75 -4.01 9.18
CA VAL A 116 10.25 -2.76 8.62
C VAL A 116 9.39 -2.41 7.41
N THR A 117 8.81 -1.21 7.42
CA THR A 117 7.92 -0.71 6.36
C THR A 117 8.54 0.53 5.72
N SER A 118 8.70 0.52 4.41
CA SER A 118 9.03 1.71 3.64
C SER A 118 7.76 2.38 3.12
N TYR A 119 7.67 3.69 3.23
CA TYR A 119 6.58 4.47 2.66
C TYR A 119 7.01 5.91 2.38
N ASN A 120 6.57 6.45 1.24
CA ASN A 120 6.99 7.77 0.75
C ASN A 120 6.71 8.90 1.74
N ILE A 121 5.66 8.78 2.55
CA ILE A 121 5.33 9.74 3.61
C ILE A 121 5.34 9.09 5.00
N ALA A 122 6.18 8.07 5.20
CA ALA A 122 6.34 7.40 6.50
C ALA A 122 6.55 8.39 7.65
N CYS A 123 7.31 9.46 7.41
CA CYS A 123 7.59 10.49 8.41
C CYS A 123 6.38 11.31 8.88
N GLN A 124 5.27 11.22 8.17
CA GLN A 124 4.02 11.92 8.49
C GLN A 124 2.94 10.93 8.90
N TRP A 125 2.87 9.81 8.18
CA TRP A 125 1.87 8.77 8.39
C TRP A 125 2.12 7.97 9.66
N SER A 126 3.35 7.50 9.89
CA SER A 126 3.64 6.62 11.03
C SER A 126 3.51 7.29 12.40
N VAL A 127 3.60 8.63 12.44
CA VAL A 127 3.53 9.43 13.67
C VAL A 127 2.19 9.23 14.39
N ASN A 128 1.09 9.10 13.64
CA ASN A 128 -0.26 9.00 14.19
C ASN A 128 -0.80 7.56 14.15
N LEU A 129 -0.09 6.62 13.54
CA LEU A 129 -0.61 5.28 13.28
C LEU A 129 -0.96 4.51 14.57
N GLU A 130 -0.18 4.64 15.64
CA GLU A 130 -0.51 3.99 16.91
C GLU A 130 -1.80 4.56 17.53
N GLU A 131 -1.99 5.89 17.48
CA GLU A 131 -3.24 6.53 17.93
C GLU A 131 -4.43 6.06 17.08
N HIS A 132 -4.24 5.92 15.76
CA HIS A 132 -5.27 5.39 14.88
C HIS A 132 -5.62 3.94 15.22
N ILE A 133 -4.62 3.08 15.49
CA ILE A 133 -4.84 1.69 15.92
C ILE A 133 -5.67 1.65 17.21
N ASP A 134 -5.38 2.52 18.18
CA ASP A 134 -6.16 2.63 19.42
C ASP A 134 -7.62 3.06 19.14
N ILE A 135 -7.82 3.99 18.20
CA ILE A 135 -9.15 4.45 17.77
C ILE A 135 -9.94 3.31 17.09
N TYR A 136 -9.27 2.49 16.28
CA TYR A 136 -9.86 1.33 15.60
C TYR A 136 -10.21 0.21 16.59
N GLY A 137 -9.34 -0.05 17.55
CA GLY A 137 -9.47 -1.11 18.54
C GLY A 137 -8.98 -2.48 18.04
N ASP A 138 -9.21 -3.51 18.86
CA ASP A 138 -8.58 -4.83 18.78
C ASP A 138 -8.62 -5.50 17.39
N PHE A 139 -9.67 -5.26 16.59
CA PHE A 139 -9.82 -5.89 15.29
C PHE A 139 -8.76 -5.44 14.25
N MET A 140 -8.12 -4.28 14.47
CA MET A 140 -7.06 -3.74 13.63
C MET A 140 -5.68 -3.75 14.30
N GLN A 141 -5.56 -4.30 15.51
CA GLN A 141 -4.31 -4.27 16.24
C GLN A 141 -3.36 -5.36 15.76
N PRO A 142 -2.19 -5.02 15.17
CA PRO A 142 -1.24 -6.01 14.70
C PRO A 142 -0.47 -6.62 15.88
N LYS A 143 -0.34 -7.95 15.90
CA LYS A 143 0.43 -8.69 16.91
C LYS A 143 1.92 -8.73 16.55
N ILE A 144 2.52 -7.55 16.42
CA ILE A 144 3.91 -7.35 16.00
C ILE A 144 4.61 -6.47 17.04
N PRO A 145 5.57 -7.01 17.80
CA PRO A 145 6.20 -6.30 18.91
C PRO A 145 6.95 -5.03 18.48
N ARG A 146 7.65 -5.08 17.34
CA ARG A 146 8.46 -3.97 16.85
C ARG A 146 8.05 -3.61 15.42
N LYS A 147 7.75 -2.33 15.20
CA LYS A 147 7.40 -1.76 13.89
C LYS A 147 8.39 -0.62 13.62
N VAL A 148 9.04 -0.65 12.46
CA VAL A 148 9.99 0.37 12.03
C VAL A 148 9.48 0.95 10.71
N TYR A 149 9.42 2.28 10.63
CA TYR A 149 8.91 2.98 9.46
C TYR A 149 10.02 3.84 8.86
N LEU A 150 10.21 3.75 7.55
CA LEU A 150 11.31 4.37 6.83
C LEU A 150 10.79 5.01 5.55
N VAL A 151 11.53 5.97 5.02
CA VAL A 151 11.27 6.53 3.68
C VAL A 151 12.21 5.85 2.70
N SER A 152 11.70 5.56 1.51
CA SER A 152 12.49 4.93 0.45
C SER A 152 13.64 5.84 -0.01
N LYS A 153 14.71 5.24 -0.56
CA LYS A 153 15.95 5.96 -0.87
C LYS A 153 15.74 7.05 -1.92
N PHE A 154 14.89 6.84 -2.91
CA PHE A 154 14.64 7.83 -3.96
C PHE A 154 13.85 9.04 -3.43
N HIS A 155 12.90 8.79 -2.53
CA HIS A 155 12.04 9.83 -2.00
C HIS A 155 12.67 10.61 -0.85
N LEU A 156 13.55 9.98 -0.05
CA LEU A 156 14.19 10.57 1.13
C LEU A 156 14.78 11.98 0.92
N PRO A 157 15.54 12.28 -0.16
CA PRO A 157 16.08 13.63 -0.39
C PRO A 157 15.02 14.72 -0.52
N GLY A 158 13.79 14.34 -0.86
CA GLY A 158 12.63 15.24 -0.93
C GLY A 158 12.10 15.67 0.44
N HIS A 159 12.52 15.03 1.54
CA HIS A 159 12.08 15.33 2.90
C HIS A 159 12.94 16.41 3.57
N ILE A 160 12.43 17.04 4.64
CA ILE A 160 13.24 17.95 5.48
C ILE A 160 14.39 17.18 6.15
N LYS A 161 15.47 17.88 6.50
CA LYS A 161 16.70 17.27 7.05
C LYS A 161 16.44 16.35 8.26
N ASP A 162 15.59 16.77 9.19
CA ASP A 162 15.22 15.97 10.36
C ASP A 162 14.56 14.62 9.98
N CYS A 163 13.71 14.63 8.95
CA CYS A 163 13.10 13.41 8.42
C CYS A 163 14.12 12.56 7.66
N GLN A 164 15.04 13.18 6.92
CA GLN A 164 16.12 12.46 6.23
C GLN A 164 16.96 11.65 7.22
N GLU A 165 17.29 12.21 8.39
CA GLU A 165 18.10 11.52 9.39
C GLU A 165 17.32 10.41 10.10
N LYS A 166 16.07 10.67 10.50
CA LYS A 166 15.24 9.73 11.29
C LYS A 166 14.70 8.56 10.48
N TYR A 167 14.37 8.78 9.20
CA TYR A 167 13.70 7.80 8.35
C TYR A 167 14.62 7.22 7.27
N CYS A 168 15.94 7.47 7.35
CA CYS A 168 16.91 6.94 6.41
C CYS A 168 17.02 5.42 6.52
N MET A 169 16.71 4.71 5.43
CA MET A 169 16.84 3.27 5.39
C MET A 169 18.29 2.80 5.58
N SER A 170 19.26 3.47 4.97
CA SER A 170 20.68 3.08 5.06
C SER A 170 21.28 3.18 6.47
N LEU A 171 20.59 3.83 7.42
CA LEU A 171 21.04 3.94 8.81
C LEU A 171 20.42 2.88 9.73
N HIS A 172 19.51 2.04 9.22
CA HIS A 172 18.78 1.06 10.03
C HIS A 172 19.37 -0.35 9.87
N ILE A 173 19.62 -1.01 11.00
CA ILE A 173 20.02 -2.41 11.02
C ILE A 173 18.87 -3.32 10.56
N HIS A 174 19.22 -4.44 9.94
CA HIS A 174 18.30 -5.49 9.47
C HIS A 174 17.45 -5.17 8.24
N VAL A 175 17.73 -4.09 7.50
CA VAL A 175 17.03 -3.77 6.23
C VAL A 175 17.80 -4.21 4.99
N GLY A 176 19.09 -4.57 5.13
CA GLY A 176 19.97 -4.91 4.01
C GLY A 176 20.21 -3.74 3.06
N GLU A 177 20.76 -4.01 1.87
CA GLU A 177 20.89 -3.01 0.80
C GLU A 177 19.59 -2.94 -0.01
N ASN A 178 18.53 -2.44 0.62
CA ASN A 178 17.21 -2.27 0.00
C ASN A 178 16.98 -0.78 -0.34
N ASP A 179 16.25 -0.49 -1.41
CA ASP A 179 15.87 0.88 -1.82
C ASP A 179 14.49 1.33 -1.32
N GLY A 180 13.61 0.40 -0.97
CA GLY A 180 12.23 0.68 -0.54
C GLY A 180 11.24 0.91 -1.69
N GLU A 181 11.64 0.74 -2.96
CA GLU A 181 10.89 1.17 -4.16
C GLU A 181 10.07 0.03 -4.82
N ALA A 182 9.90 -1.10 -4.11
CA ALA A 182 9.15 -2.25 -4.63
C ALA A 182 7.72 -1.90 -5.11
N PRO A 183 6.96 -1.00 -4.43
CA PRO A 183 5.69 -0.52 -4.96
C PRO A 183 5.81 0.16 -6.33
N GLU A 184 6.76 1.05 -6.51
CA GLU A 184 6.98 1.85 -7.71
C GLU A 184 7.31 0.96 -8.92
N HIS A 185 8.14 -0.07 -8.74
CA HIS A 185 8.42 -1.07 -9.78
C HIS A 185 7.15 -1.87 -10.14
N SER A 186 6.37 -2.29 -9.14
CA SER A 186 5.11 -3.01 -9.38
C SER A 186 4.07 -2.12 -10.08
N TRP A 187 4.07 -0.82 -9.80
CA TRP A 187 3.21 0.15 -10.46
C TRP A 187 3.59 0.40 -11.90
N ALA A 188 4.88 0.43 -12.23
CA ALA A 188 5.33 0.55 -13.61
C ALA A 188 4.71 -0.55 -14.51
N ILE A 189 4.61 -1.78 -13.99
CA ILE A 189 3.98 -2.90 -14.69
C ILE A 189 2.45 -2.77 -14.69
N SER A 190 1.85 -2.55 -13.51
CA SER A 190 0.39 -2.50 -13.34
C SER A 190 -0.26 -1.33 -14.09
N ASN A 191 0.50 -0.27 -14.38
CA ASN A 191 0.03 0.86 -15.18
C ASN A 191 -0.36 0.45 -16.62
N GLY A 192 0.20 -0.64 -17.14
CA GLY A 192 -0.17 -1.19 -18.45
C GLY A 192 -1.66 -1.57 -18.57
N VAL A 193 -2.32 -1.86 -17.45
CA VAL A 193 -3.75 -2.22 -17.42
C VAL A 193 -4.64 -1.10 -16.86
N ALA A 194 -4.07 0.08 -16.56
CA ALA A 194 -4.82 1.19 -15.98
C ALA A 194 -5.93 1.70 -16.88
N VAL A 195 -5.66 1.88 -18.18
CA VAL A 195 -6.67 2.38 -19.12
C VAL A 195 -7.78 1.35 -19.33
N SER A 196 -7.42 0.08 -19.45
CA SER A 196 -8.37 -1.01 -19.70
C SER A 196 -9.19 -1.42 -18.48
N THR A 197 -8.88 -0.90 -17.29
CA THR A 197 -9.63 -1.14 -16.04
C THR A 197 -10.43 0.07 -15.59
N ARG A 198 -10.25 1.23 -16.24
CA ARG A 198 -10.86 2.50 -15.82
C ARG A 198 -12.38 2.55 -16.00
N GLU A 199 -12.88 1.88 -17.04
CA GLU A 199 -14.30 1.82 -17.40
C GLU A 199 -14.93 0.47 -17.04
N ILE A 200 -14.34 -0.26 -16.10
CA ILE A 200 -14.87 -1.53 -15.60
C ILE A 200 -15.65 -1.26 -14.31
N GLY A 201 -16.72 -2.02 -14.09
CA GLY A 201 -17.45 -2.03 -12.82
C GLY A 201 -16.57 -2.49 -11.63
N PRO A 202 -17.02 -2.28 -10.39
CA PRO A 202 -16.19 -2.51 -9.21
C PRO A 202 -15.72 -3.97 -9.07
N GLY A 203 -16.64 -4.95 -9.11
CA GLY A 203 -16.32 -6.35 -8.92
C GLY A 203 -15.37 -6.87 -9.99
N HIS A 204 -15.73 -6.68 -11.26
CA HIS A 204 -14.91 -7.17 -12.36
C HIS A 204 -13.53 -6.48 -12.44
N ARG A 205 -13.41 -5.22 -12.00
CA ARG A 205 -12.11 -4.54 -11.93
C ARG A 205 -11.20 -5.18 -10.88
N HIS A 206 -11.72 -5.46 -9.69
CA HIS A 206 -10.93 -6.11 -8.64
C HIS A 206 -10.42 -7.46 -9.12
N GLU A 207 -11.29 -8.28 -9.72
CA GLU A 207 -10.92 -9.59 -10.27
C GLU A 207 -9.85 -9.49 -11.37
N LYS A 208 -10.00 -8.54 -12.29
CA LYS A 208 -9.02 -8.33 -13.35
C LYS A 208 -7.66 -7.91 -12.79
N LEU A 209 -7.65 -7.00 -11.81
CA LEU A 209 -6.40 -6.59 -11.16
C LEU A 209 -5.80 -7.72 -10.32
N ASP A 210 -6.62 -8.50 -9.60
CA ASP A 210 -6.18 -9.68 -8.87
C ASP A 210 -5.53 -10.71 -9.80
N GLN A 211 -6.11 -10.95 -10.98
CA GLN A 211 -5.52 -11.83 -12.00
C GLN A 211 -4.15 -11.32 -12.48
N HIS A 212 -4.03 -10.03 -12.76
CA HIS A 212 -2.75 -9.43 -13.16
C HIS A 212 -1.70 -9.47 -12.04
N PHE A 213 -2.10 -9.27 -10.79
CA PHE A 213 -1.23 -9.40 -9.63
C PHE A 213 -0.80 -10.86 -9.41
N GLY A 214 -1.70 -11.81 -9.66
CA GLY A 214 -1.42 -13.25 -9.65
C GLY A 214 -0.40 -13.65 -10.69
N ASP A 215 -0.59 -13.21 -11.94
CA ASP A 215 0.37 -13.42 -13.04
C ASP A 215 1.73 -12.79 -12.72
N PHE A 216 1.76 -11.55 -12.21
CA PHE A 216 2.99 -10.90 -11.79
C PHE A 216 3.75 -11.69 -10.71
N ASN A 217 3.04 -12.14 -9.66
CA ASN A 217 3.64 -12.99 -8.63
C ASN A 217 4.12 -14.33 -9.19
N TRP A 218 3.35 -14.96 -10.08
CA TRP A 218 3.72 -16.21 -10.75
C TRP A 218 5.01 -16.03 -11.56
N GLN A 219 5.06 -15.02 -12.42
CA GLN A 219 6.24 -14.68 -13.22
C GLN A 219 7.46 -14.42 -12.34
N LYS A 220 7.31 -13.66 -11.25
CA LYS A 220 8.39 -13.44 -10.28
C LYS A 220 8.88 -14.77 -9.70
N ASN A 221 7.99 -15.63 -9.24
CA ASN A 221 8.38 -16.90 -8.62
C ASN A 221 9.06 -17.88 -9.60
N VAL A 222 8.56 -18.01 -10.84
CA VAL A 222 9.16 -18.93 -11.81
C VAL A 222 10.47 -18.39 -12.40
N LEU A 223 10.59 -17.07 -12.56
CA LEU A 223 11.79 -16.44 -13.12
C LEU A 223 12.89 -16.23 -12.07
N GLN A 224 12.55 -16.10 -10.77
CA GLN A 224 13.54 -15.98 -9.69
C GLN A 224 14.54 -17.15 -9.69
N GLY A 225 14.11 -18.36 -10.08
CA GLY A 225 14.99 -19.53 -10.21
C GLY A 225 15.76 -19.62 -11.53
N MET A 226 15.43 -18.82 -12.55
CA MET A 226 16.09 -18.87 -13.86
C MET A 226 17.33 -17.98 -13.95
N TYR A 227 17.44 -16.97 -13.07
CA TYR A 227 18.54 -16.00 -13.07
C TYR A 227 19.44 -16.08 -11.82
N THR A 228 19.32 -17.13 -11.00
CA THR A 228 20.33 -17.41 -9.98
C THR A 228 21.63 -17.80 -10.68
N VAL A 229 22.50 -16.82 -10.87
CA VAL A 229 23.93 -17.08 -11.06
C VAL A 229 24.35 -17.94 -9.87
N SER A 230 24.91 -19.12 -10.13
CA SER A 230 25.50 -19.96 -9.09
C SER A 230 26.53 -19.13 -8.31
N LEU A 231 26.15 -18.61 -7.14
CA LEU A 231 27.07 -18.01 -6.21
C LEU A 231 27.91 -19.13 -5.62
N ILE A 232 29.10 -19.33 -6.19
CA ILE A 232 30.10 -20.25 -5.64
C ILE A 232 30.74 -19.50 -4.47
N TYR A 233 30.31 -19.82 -3.26
CA TYR A 233 31.02 -19.42 -2.05
C TYR A 233 32.19 -20.40 -1.85
N PHE A 234 33.42 -19.89 -1.98
CA PHE A 234 34.63 -20.57 -1.56
C PHE A 234 35.02 -20.00 -0.18
N TRP A 235 35.16 -20.88 0.81
CA TRP A 235 35.56 -20.55 2.17
C TRP A 235 36.73 -21.47 2.56
N GLU A 236 37.71 -20.98 3.30
CA GLU A 236 38.74 -21.80 3.97
C GLU A 236 38.24 -22.31 5.32
#